data_AF-A0A6N9TCM9-F1
#
_entry.id   AF-A0A6N9TCM9-F1
#
_cell.length_a   1.000
_cell.length_b   1.000
_cell.length_c   1.000
_cell.angle_alpha   90.00
_cell.angle_beta   90.00
_cell.angle_gamma   90.00
#
_symmetry.space_group_name_H-M   'P 1'
#
loop_
_entity.id
_entity.type
_entity.pdbx_description
1 polymer ?
#
loop_
_entity_poly.entity_id
_entity_poly.type
_entity_poly.pdbx_seq_one_letter_code
_entity_poly.pdbx_strand_id
1 'polypeptide(L)'
;MAILGVVVYHFGWDLSFFGFASPDMMFSEPVIIFARALAGSFMFLAGVSLVLAHGNGVRWRKFRQRLAKVAAAAAVISIVTFTACLQDTDLQAKVVATQERGQSEFGVDSTPTFFVNGKRYVGALSPEEMSAVIEANL
;
A
#
# COMPACT_ATOMS: atom_id res chain seq x y z
N MET A 1 2.39 -23.92 13.94
CA MET A 1 1.25 -23.18 14.52
C MET A 1 1.28 -21.68 14.20
N ALA A 2 2.37 -20.93 14.42
CA ALA A 2 2.42 -19.49 14.11
C ALA A 2 2.11 -19.14 12.63
N ILE A 3 2.66 -19.90 11.68
CA ILE A 3 2.38 -19.72 10.24
C ILE A 3 0.89 -19.90 9.92
N LEU A 4 0.25 -20.92 10.49
CA LEU A 4 -1.19 -21.17 10.32
C LEU A 4 -2.02 -20.01 10.86
N GLY A 5 -1.65 -19.44 12.01
CA GLY A 5 -2.35 -18.28 12.58
C GLY A 5 -2.28 -17.04 11.70
N VAL A 6 -1.12 -16.76 11.10
CA VAL A 6 -0.96 -15.65 10.14
C VAL A 6 -1.76 -15.89 8.87
N VAL A 7 -1.75 -17.12 8.34
CA VAL A 7 -2.55 -17.49 7.16
C VAL A 7 -4.05 -17.30 7.44
N VAL A 8 -4.55 -17.77 8.57
CA VAL A 8 -5.97 -17.61 8.96
C VAL A 8 -6.34 -16.14 9.13
N TYR A 9 -5.46 -15.33 9.75
CA TYR A 9 -5.69 -13.90 9.91
C TYR A 9 -5.81 -13.19 8.56
N HIS A 10 -4.88 -13.44 7.63
CA HIS A 10 -4.93 -12.86 6.29
C HIS A 10 -6.11 -13.38 5.48
N PHE A 11 -6.43 -14.67 5.57
CA PHE A 11 -7.59 -15.23 4.89
C PHE A 11 -8.90 -14.59 5.36
N GLY A 12 -9.03 -14.25 6.64
CA GLY A 12 -10.18 -13.50 7.15
C GLY A 12 -10.29 -12.11 6.52
N TRP A 13 -9.16 -11.41 6.35
CA TRP A 13 -9.11 -10.15 5.61
C TRP A 13 -9.49 -10.32 4.14
N ASP A 14 -8.97 -11.36 3.47
CA ASP A 14 -9.29 -11.66 2.07
C ASP A 14 -10.81 -11.88 1.89
N LEU A 15 -11.43 -12.68 2.76
CA LEU A 15 -12.88 -12.89 2.74
C LEU A 15 -13.68 -11.60 2.96
N SER A 16 -13.20 -10.71 3.84
CA SER A 16 -13.80 -9.40 4.06
C SER A 16 -13.68 -8.52 2.82
N PHE A 17 -12.52 -8.48 2.17
CA PHE A 17 -12.31 -7.74 0.92
C PHE A 17 -13.17 -8.25 -0.23
N PHE A 18 -13.41 -9.56 -0.32
CA PHE A 18 -14.30 -10.14 -1.32
C PHE A 18 -15.80 -10.05 -0.96
N GLY A 19 -16.15 -9.49 0.21
CA GLY A 19 -17.53 -9.33 0.65
C GLY A 19 -18.18 -10.59 1.23
N PHE A 20 -17.42 -11.66 1.48
CA PHE A 20 -17.91 -12.89 2.10
C PHE A 20 -17.96 -12.82 3.64
N ALA A 21 -17.27 -11.84 4.24
CA ALA A 21 -17.29 -11.57 5.67
C ALA A 21 -17.55 -10.07 5.93
N SER A 22 -18.16 -9.73 7.07
CA SER A 22 -18.38 -8.33 7.43
C SER A 22 -17.06 -7.65 7.80
N PRO A 23 -16.82 -6.40 7.35
CA PRO A 23 -15.64 -5.64 7.76
C PRO A 23 -15.51 -5.54 9.28
N ASP A 24 -16.63 -5.36 9.96
CA ASP A 24 -16.71 -5.23 11.43
C ASP A 24 -16.17 -6.46 12.17
N MET A 25 -16.25 -7.65 11.57
CA MET A 25 -15.69 -8.87 12.15
C MET A 25 -14.17 -8.78 12.27
N MET A 26 -13.48 -8.26 11.25
CA MET A 26 -12.01 -8.15 11.26
C MET A 26 -11.50 -7.04 12.18
N PHE A 27 -12.33 -6.02 12.41
CA PHE A 27 -12.07 -4.95 13.38
C PHE A 27 -12.54 -5.29 14.80
N SER A 28 -13.14 -6.46 15.02
CA SER A 28 -13.60 -6.86 16.34
C SER A 28 -12.44 -7.05 17.32
N GLU A 29 -12.67 -6.75 18.60
CA GLU A 29 -11.64 -6.87 19.64
C GLU A 29 -10.96 -8.26 19.69
N PRO A 30 -11.67 -9.40 19.57
CA PRO A 30 -11.03 -10.70 19.58
C PRO A 30 -10.01 -10.90 18.47
N VAL A 31 -10.31 -10.44 17.25
CA VAL A 31 -9.41 -10.55 16.09
C VAL A 31 -8.20 -9.64 16.25
N ILE A 32 -8.39 -8.44 16.79
CA ILE A 32 -7.30 -7.51 17.09
C ILE A 32 -6.36 -8.09 18.16
N ILE A 33 -6.91 -8.63 19.25
CA ILE A 33 -6.12 -9.26 20.32
C ILE A 33 -5.34 -10.47 19.76
N PHE A 34 -5.98 -11.29 18.93
CA PHE A 34 -5.33 -12.42 18.27
C PHE A 34 -4.15 -11.97 17.39
N ALA A 35 -4.35 -10.95 16.55
CA ALA A 35 -3.29 -10.40 15.70
C ALA A 35 -2.12 -9.82 16.52
N ARG A 36 -2.43 -9.08 17.59
CA ARG A 36 -1.43 -8.53 18.52
C ARG A 36 -0.66 -9.64 19.24
N ALA A 37 -1.34 -10.71 19.67
CA ALA A 37 -0.69 -11.85 20.30
C ALA A 37 0.26 -12.58 19.33
N LEU A 38 -0.14 -12.77 18.06
CA LEU A 38 0.72 -13.33 17.03
C LEU A 38 1.98 -12.46 16.83
N ALA A 39 1.80 -11.16 16.59
CA ALA A 39 2.91 -10.23 16.40
C ALA A 39 3.83 -10.16 17.64
N GLY A 40 3.24 -10.13 18.85
CA GLY A 40 3.97 -10.12 20.11
C GLY A 40 4.80 -11.39 20.31
N SER A 41 4.23 -12.57 20.02
CA SER A 41 4.95 -13.85 20.10
C SER A 41 6.13 -13.91 19.13
N PHE A 42 5.95 -13.42 17.90
CA PHE A 42 7.02 -13.33 16.91
C PHE A 42 8.14 -12.40 17.38
N MET A 43 7.80 -11.19 17.84
CA MET A 43 8.79 -10.22 18.32
C MET A 43 9.57 -10.74 19.53
N PHE A 44 8.88 -11.42 20.46
CA PHE A 44 9.50 -12.07 21.61
C PHE A 44 10.51 -13.14 21.18
N LEU A 45 10.11 -14.06 20.30
CA LEU A 45 10.99 -15.12 19.80
C LEU A 45 12.16 -14.56 18.99
N ALA A 46 11.94 -13.54 18.18
CA ALA A 46 12.99 -12.83 17.45
C ALA A 46 14.00 -12.19 18.42
N GLY A 47 13.52 -11.55 19.50
CA GLY A 47 14.35 -10.98 20.55
C GLY A 47 15.20 -12.02 21.27
N VAL A 48 14.58 -13.12 21.73
CA VAL A 48 15.31 -14.25 22.37
C VAL A 48 16.35 -14.83 21.41
N SER A 49 15.98 -15.04 20.14
CA SER A 49 16.89 -15.54 19.11
C SER A 49 18.07 -14.58 18.88
N LEU A 50 17.82 -13.27 18.92
CA LEU A 50 18.86 -12.26 18.76
C LEU A 50 19.87 -12.31 19.91
N VAL A 51 19.39 -12.39 21.16
CA VAL A 51 20.23 -12.51 22.37
C VAL A 51 21.09 -13.78 22.28
N LEU A 52 20.49 -14.94 21.98
CA LEU A 52 21.21 -16.21 21.85
C LEU A 52 22.23 -16.19 20.70
N ALA A 53 21.90 -15.57 19.57
CA ALA A 53 22.79 -15.47 18.42
C ALA A 53 24.01 -14.54 18.65
N HIS A 54 23.94 -13.66 19.66
CA HIS A 54 24.91 -12.60 19.91
C HIS A 54 25.61 -12.68 21.27
N GLY A 55 25.57 -13.82 21.97
CA GLY A 55 26.03 -13.97 23.36
C GLY A 55 27.44 -13.45 23.68
N ASN A 56 28.40 -13.52 22.75
CA ASN A 56 29.77 -13.02 22.92
C ASN A 56 30.07 -11.73 22.11
N GLY A 57 29.05 -11.08 21.57
CA GLY A 57 29.16 -9.83 20.81
C GLY A 57 28.64 -9.90 19.36
N VAL A 58 28.46 -8.72 18.75
CA VAL A 58 27.89 -8.58 17.40
C VAL A 58 28.90 -8.84 16.30
N ARG A 59 28.56 -9.78 15.40
CA ARG A 59 29.38 -10.16 14.23
C ARG A 59 29.19 -9.16 13.08
N TRP A 60 29.48 -7.88 13.34
CA TRP A 60 29.26 -6.75 12.44
C TRP A 60 29.79 -6.95 11.01
N ARG A 61 30.93 -7.63 10.86
CA ARG A 61 31.51 -7.90 9.52
C ARG A 61 30.60 -8.78 8.68
N LYS A 62 30.11 -9.91 9.21
CA LYS A 62 29.20 -10.80 8.48
C LYS A 62 27.81 -10.19 8.31
N PHE A 63 27.34 -9.45 9.31
CA PHE A 63 26.07 -8.72 9.22
C PHE A 63 26.09 -7.70 8.07
N ARG A 64 27.09 -6.80 8.04
CA ARG A 64 27.23 -5.79 6.97
C ARG A 64 27.40 -6.43 5.59
N GLN A 65 28.10 -7.56 5.48
CA GLN A 65 28.20 -8.29 4.20
C GLN A 65 26.84 -8.78 3.68
N ARG A 66 25.98 -9.30 4.56
CA ARG A 66 24.63 -9.74 4.18
C ARG A 66 23.75 -8.55 3.83
N LEU A 67 23.79 -7.50 4.66
CA LEU A 67 23.05 -6.26 4.43
C LEU A 67 23.44 -5.62 3.10
N ALA A 68 24.75 -5.52 2.81
CA ALA A 68 25.25 -4.95 1.56
C ALA A 68 24.76 -5.72 0.32
N LYS A 69 24.68 -7.06 0.38
CA LYS A 69 24.14 -7.86 -0.73
C LYS A 69 22.66 -7.56 -0.98
N VAL A 70 21.85 -7.49 0.07
CA VAL A 70 20.42 -7.17 -0.04
C VAL A 70 20.22 -5.74 -0.54
N ALA A 71 20.96 -4.78 0.02
CA ALA A 71 20.90 -3.38 -0.39
C ALA A 71 21.32 -3.18 -1.85
N ALA A 72 22.38 -3.88 -2.29
CA ALA A 72 22.83 -3.84 -3.68
C ALA A 72 21.77 -4.43 -4.63
N ALA A 73 21.21 -5.59 -4.29
CA ALA A 73 20.14 -6.21 -5.09
C ALA A 73 18.91 -5.31 -5.18
N ALA A 74 18.49 -4.70 -4.06
CA ALA A 74 17.38 -3.76 -4.02
C ALA A 74 17.67 -2.53 -4.89
N ALA A 75 18.87 -1.94 -4.78
CA ALA A 75 19.25 -0.79 -5.59
C ALA A 75 19.25 -1.12 -7.10
N VAL A 76 19.78 -2.29 -7.48
CA VAL A 76 19.78 -2.74 -8.87
C VAL A 76 18.36 -2.88 -9.40
N ILE A 77 17.48 -3.58 -8.68
CA ILE A 77 16.08 -3.77 -9.10
C ILE A 77 15.36 -2.42 -9.17
N SER A 78 15.55 -1.53 -8.20
CA SER A 78 14.94 -0.20 -8.22
C SER A 78 15.37 0.62 -9.44
N ILE A 79 16.67 0.63 -9.76
CA ILE A 79 17.19 1.34 -10.94
C ILE A 79 16.58 0.74 -12.21
N VAL A 80 16.62 -0.58 -12.37
CA VAL A 80 16.09 -1.27 -13.56
C VAL A 80 14.61 -0.99 -13.75
N THR A 81 13.80 -1.13 -12.69
CA THR A 81 12.35 -0.87 -12.76
C THR A 81 12.05 0.60 -13.07
N PHE A 82 12.80 1.53 -12.48
CA PHE A 82 12.64 2.95 -12.74
C PHE A 82 13.00 3.31 -14.18
N THR A 83 14.12 2.80 -14.71
CA THR A 83 14.50 3.04 -16.10
C THR A 83 13.54 2.39 -17.07
N ALA A 84 13.08 1.17 -16.79
CA ALA A 84 12.06 0.50 -17.61
C ALA A 84 10.76 1.31 -17.66
N CYS A 85 10.30 1.86 -16.53
CA CYS A 85 9.13 2.72 -16.47
C CYS A 85 9.33 4.01 -17.29
N LEU A 86 10.48 4.67 -17.16
CA LEU A 86 10.78 5.89 -17.92
C LEU A 86 10.91 5.66 -19.43
N GLN A 87 11.28 4.44 -19.85
CA GLN A 87 11.46 4.08 -21.25
C GLN A 87 10.18 3.49 -21.88
N ASP A 88 9.10 3.36 -21.12
CA ASP A 88 7.83 2.83 -21.60
C ASP A 88 7.07 3.89 -22.43
N THR A 89 7.36 3.90 -23.73
CA THR A 89 6.73 4.82 -24.69
C THR A 89 5.23 4.58 -24.85
N ASP A 90 4.76 3.36 -24.64
CA ASP A 90 3.34 3.02 -24.74
C ASP A 90 2.57 3.58 -23.54
N LEU A 91 3.16 3.49 -22.33
CA LEU A 91 2.62 4.12 -21.14
C LEU A 91 2.61 5.65 -21.31
N GLN A 92 3.70 6.24 -21.80
CA GLN A 92 3.76 7.68 -22.07
C GLN A 92 2.65 8.10 -23.06
N ALA A 93 2.48 7.36 -24.16
CA ALA A 93 1.43 7.63 -25.14
C ALA A 93 0.03 7.57 -24.53
N LYS A 94 -0.25 6.60 -23.65
CA LYS A 94 -1.53 6.49 -22.93
C LYS A 94 -1.77 7.65 -21.96
N VAL A 95 -0.72 8.12 -21.27
CA VAL A 95 -0.82 9.27 -20.37
C VAL A 95 -1.15 10.54 -21.16
N VAL A 96 -0.45 10.79 -22.26
CA VAL A 96 -0.70 11.95 -23.13
C VAL A 96 -2.09 11.87 -23.75
N ALA A 97 -2.50 10.70 -24.28
CA ALA A 97 -3.83 10.52 -24.83
C ALA A 97 -4.95 10.77 -23.78
N THR A 98 -4.74 10.34 -22.53
CA THR A 98 -5.70 10.60 -21.43
C THR A 98 -5.78 12.09 -21.10
N GLN A 99 -4.63 12.78 -21.08
CA GLN A 99 -4.57 14.23 -20.87
C GLN A 99 -5.27 14.99 -22.01
N GLU A 100 -4.95 14.66 -23.27
CA GLU A 100 -5.55 15.28 -24.45
C GLU A 100 -7.07 15.06 -24.50
N ARG A 101 -7.54 13.84 -24.17
CA ARG A 101 -8.98 13.55 -24.05
C ARG A 101 -9.61 14.42 -22.96
N GLY A 102 -8.97 14.51 -21.80
CA GLY A 102 -9.43 15.38 -20.70
C GLY A 102 -9.59 16.83 -21.14
N GLN A 103 -8.64 17.37 -21.88
CA GLN A 103 -8.67 18.75 -22.38
C GLN A 103 -9.70 18.95 -23.50
N SER A 104 -9.68 18.10 -24.52
CA SER A 104 -10.46 18.28 -25.75
C SER A 104 -11.93 17.86 -25.63
N GLU A 105 -12.22 16.74 -24.96
CA GLU A 105 -13.58 16.22 -24.82
C GLU A 105 -14.27 16.73 -23.55
N PHE A 106 -13.52 16.88 -22.46
CA PHE A 106 -14.07 17.20 -21.14
C PHE A 106 -13.71 18.61 -20.62
N GLY A 107 -12.90 19.37 -21.36
CA GLY A 107 -12.50 20.72 -21.00
C GLY A 107 -11.67 20.82 -19.71
N VAL A 108 -10.97 19.76 -19.29
CA VAL A 108 -10.14 19.77 -18.09
C VAL A 108 -8.85 20.58 -18.35
N ASP A 109 -8.76 21.80 -17.81
CA ASP A 109 -7.65 22.74 -18.00
C ASP A 109 -6.69 22.80 -16.80
N SER A 110 -7.08 22.24 -15.66
CA SER A 110 -6.34 22.30 -14.41
C SER A 110 -6.67 21.10 -13.50
N THR A 111 -5.76 20.79 -12.57
CA THR A 111 -5.90 19.70 -11.60
C THR A 111 -5.90 20.22 -10.16
N PRO A 112 -6.74 19.67 -9.27
CA PRO A 112 -7.77 18.66 -9.55
C PRO A 112 -9.01 19.27 -10.22
N THR A 113 -9.71 18.45 -11.02
CA THR A 113 -11.03 18.75 -11.57
C THR A 113 -11.93 17.54 -11.31
N PHE A 114 -13.14 17.77 -10.83
CA PHE A 114 -14.13 16.75 -10.49
C PHE A 114 -15.35 16.86 -11.41
N PHE A 115 -16.00 15.72 -11.66
CA PHE A 115 -17.28 15.65 -12.37
C PHE A 115 -18.30 14.97 -11.47
N VAL A 116 -19.38 15.66 -11.13
CA VAL A 116 -20.49 15.14 -10.34
C VAL A 116 -21.76 15.27 -11.17
N ASN A 117 -22.36 14.13 -11.55
CA ASN A 117 -23.51 14.04 -12.46
C ASN A 117 -23.37 14.88 -13.74
N GLY A 118 -22.19 14.82 -14.36
CA GLY A 118 -21.87 15.53 -15.59
C GLY A 118 -21.50 17.01 -15.41
N LYS A 119 -21.64 17.57 -14.20
CA LYS A 119 -21.25 18.95 -13.89
C LYS A 119 -19.78 19.01 -13.45
N ARG A 120 -19.02 19.90 -14.08
CA ARG A 120 -17.58 20.10 -13.85
C ARG A 120 -17.33 21.06 -12.68
N TYR A 121 -16.42 20.68 -11.78
CA TYR A 121 -15.97 21.44 -10.62
C TYR A 121 -14.44 21.51 -10.62
N VAL A 122 -13.85 22.71 -10.61
CA VAL A 122 -12.41 22.93 -10.76
C VAL A 122 -11.79 23.35 -9.44
N GLY A 123 -10.60 22.82 -9.14
CA GLY A 123 -9.85 23.11 -7.92
C GLY A 123 -10.05 22.08 -6.82
N ALA A 124 -9.21 22.15 -5.79
CA ALA A 124 -9.29 21.27 -4.64
C ALA A 124 -10.50 21.69 -3.77
N LEU A 125 -11.51 20.82 -3.70
CA LEU A 125 -12.67 20.96 -2.81
C LEU A 125 -12.34 20.37 -1.44
N SER A 126 -12.79 21.00 -0.37
CA SER A 126 -12.79 20.37 0.96
C SER A 126 -13.75 19.18 1.01
N PRO A 127 -13.60 18.25 1.97
CA PRO A 127 -14.56 17.16 2.16
C PRO A 127 -16.00 17.66 2.32
N GLU A 128 -16.21 18.77 3.03
CA GLU A 128 -17.53 19.38 3.25
C GLU A 128 -18.10 19.95 1.94
N GLU A 129 -17.26 20.67 1.17
CA GLU A 129 -17.66 21.21 -0.14
C GLU A 129 -18.00 20.09 -1.12
N MET A 130 -17.22 19.01 -1.15
CA MET A 130 -17.49 17.84 -1.96
C MET A 130 -18.80 17.15 -1.53
N SER A 131 -19.04 16.99 -0.23
CA SER A 131 -20.29 16.40 0.29
C SER A 131 -21.49 17.23 -0.15
N ALA A 132 -21.42 18.56 0.03
CA ALA A 132 -22.48 19.48 -0.39
C ALA A 132 -22.73 19.42 -1.91
N VAL A 133 -21.66 19.30 -2.71
CA VAL A 133 -21.78 19.13 -4.17
C VAL A 133 -22.45 17.80 -4.53
N ILE A 134 -22.10 16.70 -3.86
CA ILE A 134 -22.71 15.39 -4.12
C ILE A 134 -24.18 15.38 -3.70
N GLU A 135 -24.49 15.81 -2.48
CA GLU A 135 -25.86 15.87 -1.95
C GLU A 135 -26.78 16.75 -2.79
N ALA A 136 -26.27 17.87 -3.31
CA ALA A 136 -27.05 18.76 -4.17
C ALA A 136 -27.33 18.20 -5.58
N ASN A 137 -26.65 17.12 -5.98
CA ASN A 137 -26.80 16.52 -7.31
C ASN A 137 -27.33 15.08 -7.29
N LEU A 138 -27.47 14.42 -6.13
CA LEU A 138 -28.15 13.13 -5.97
C LEU A 138 -29.65 13.22 -6.28
#